data_AF-A0A7C0V927-F1
#
_entry.id   AF-A0A7C0V927-F1
#
_cell.length_a   1.000
_cell.length_b   1.000
_cell.length_c   1.000
_cell.angle_alpha   90.00
_cell.angle_beta   90.00
_cell.angle_gamma   90.00
#
_symmetry.space_group_name_H-M   'P 1'
#
loop_
_entity.id
_entity.type
_entity.pdbx_description
1 polymer ?
#
loop_
_entity_poly.entity_id
_entity_poly.type
_entity_poly.pdbx_seq_one_letter_code
_entity_poly.pdbx_strand_id
1 'polypeptide(L)'
;MPAGDWSVGWIDTRRPPAYYGLAKNRLAALGRVLARGYLEIIRNTPLLVQLFFVYFVMAPILGIQAFPSAVLALNLFEGAYALEIFHSGIVSVPRCQWEAARSLGLSTWQVYRFPQTLRWILPPLTG
;
A
#
# COMPACT_ATOMS: atom_id res chain seq x y z
N MET A 1 -7.03 47.08 21.48
CA MET A 1 -7.52 45.68 21.58
C MET A 1 -6.64 44.83 20.68
N PRO A 2 -5.77 43.95 21.22
CA PRO A 2 -4.74 43.27 20.44
C PRO A 2 -5.27 42.00 19.77
N ALA A 3 -4.57 41.59 18.71
CA ALA A 3 -4.86 40.49 17.80
C ALA A 3 -4.93 39.13 18.51
N GLY A 4 -5.96 38.35 18.17
CA GLY A 4 -6.14 36.96 18.59
C GLY A 4 -5.06 36.07 17.97
N ASP A 5 -4.42 35.31 18.85
CA ASP A 5 -3.32 34.41 18.63
C ASP A 5 -3.79 33.11 17.97
N TRP A 6 -3.52 32.95 16.68
CA TRP A 6 -3.70 31.68 15.94
C TRP A 6 -2.70 30.59 16.34
N SER A 7 -2.30 30.53 17.62
CA SER A 7 -1.20 29.70 18.11
C SER A 7 -1.63 28.33 18.66
N VAL A 8 -2.90 27.93 18.50
CA VAL A 8 -3.42 26.67 19.05
C VAL A 8 -3.93 25.76 17.93
N GLY A 9 -3.20 24.66 17.68
CA GLY A 9 -3.73 23.56 16.87
C GLY A 9 -2.73 22.74 16.05
N TRP A 10 -1.42 23.00 16.13
CA TRP A 10 -0.37 22.17 15.50
C TRP A 10 -0.17 20.80 16.18
N ILE A 11 -1.25 20.20 16.70
CA ILE A 11 -1.24 18.80 17.14
C ILE A 11 -1.04 17.95 15.89
N ASP A 12 0.24 17.67 15.61
CA ASP A 12 0.79 16.49 14.93
C ASP A 12 -0.25 15.52 14.31
N THR A 13 -0.92 15.94 13.24
CA THR A 13 -1.88 15.10 12.49
C THR A 13 -1.22 14.25 11.41
N ARG A 14 0.11 14.35 11.25
CA ARG A 14 0.85 13.64 10.17
C ARG A 14 1.38 12.28 10.57
N ARG A 15 1.35 11.91 11.84
CA ARG A 15 1.61 10.51 12.21
C ARG A 15 0.32 9.73 11.92
N PRO A 16 0.33 8.57 11.27
CA PRO A 16 -0.78 7.61 11.39
C PRO A 16 -0.80 7.00 12.81
N PRO A 17 -1.95 6.57 13.35
CA PRO A 17 -2.02 6.02 14.69
C PRO A 17 -1.16 4.78 14.74
N ALA A 18 -0.28 4.72 15.74
CA ALA A 18 0.49 3.51 16.00
C ALA A 18 -0.48 2.33 16.14
N TYR A 19 -0.28 1.33 15.29
CA TYR A 19 -1.06 0.11 15.18
C TYR A 19 -1.05 -0.69 16.49
N TYR A 20 -1.93 -0.36 17.44
CA TYR A 20 -2.09 -1.10 18.70
C TYR A 20 -3.44 -1.79 18.75
N GLY A 21 -3.54 -2.85 17.95
CA GLY A 21 -4.73 -3.72 17.85
C GLY A 21 -4.52 -4.94 16.98
N LEU A 22 -3.49 -4.95 16.13
CA LEU A 22 -2.91 -6.20 15.69
C LEU A 22 -2.12 -6.75 16.86
N ALA A 23 -2.50 -7.93 17.36
CA ALA A 23 -1.59 -8.76 18.12
C ALA A 23 -0.19 -8.66 17.49
N LYS A 24 0.85 -8.49 18.29
CA LYS A 24 2.27 -8.55 17.87
C LYS A 24 2.59 -9.97 17.39
N ASN A 25 1.91 -10.44 16.36
CA ASN A 25 2.06 -11.77 15.81
C ASN A 25 3.07 -11.68 14.69
N ARG A 26 4.04 -12.59 14.75
CA ARG A 26 5.20 -12.65 13.85
C ARG A 26 4.80 -12.62 12.37
N LEU A 27 3.61 -13.12 12.04
CA LEU A 27 3.03 -13.10 10.70
C LEU A 27 2.82 -11.68 10.14
N ALA A 28 2.27 -10.77 10.95
CA ALA A 28 2.06 -9.38 10.52
C ALA A 28 3.39 -8.61 10.40
N ALA A 29 4.37 -8.93 11.25
CA ALA A 29 5.71 -8.38 11.13
C ALA A 29 6.40 -8.87 9.85
N LEU A 30 6.33 -10.18 9.58
CA LEU A 30 6.88 -10.80 8.37
C LEU A 30 6.24 -10.21 7.11
N GLY A 31 4.92 -10.09 7.06
CA GLY A 31 4.22 -9.50 5.92
C GLY A 31 4.68 -8.07 5.60
N ARG A 32 4.93 -7.24 6.62
CA ARG A 32 5.48 -5.89 6.43
C ARG A 32 6.90 -5.91 5.86
N VAL A 33 7.75 -6.81 6.34
CA VAL A 33 9.13 -6.93 5.84
C VAL A 33 9.13 -7.41 4.38
N LEU A 34 8.33 -8.42 4.06
CA LEU A 34 8.21 -8.95 2.69
C LEU A 34 7.65 -7.89 1.73
N ALA A 35 6.59 -7.17 2.12
CA ALA A 35 6.01 -6.12 1.28
C ALA A 35 7.01 -4.99 1.02
N ARG A 36 7.76 -4.56 2.04
CA ARG A 36 8.81 -3.54 1.87
C ARG A 36 9.93 -4.03 0.96
N GLY A 37 10.44 -5.24 1.18
CA GLY A 37 11.48 -5.82 0.33
C GLY A 37 11.03 -5.93 -1.13
N TYR A 38 9.81 -6.39 -1.38
CA TYR A 38 9.20 -6.42 -2.71
C TYR A 38 9.17 -5.03 -3.36
N LEU A 39 8.62 -4.02 -2.66
CA LEU A 39 8.55 -2.65 -3.16
C LEU A 39 9.93 -2.05 -3.46
N GLU A 40 10.88 -2.21 -2.53
CA GLU A 40 12.23 -1.69 -2.67
C GLU A 40 12.95 -2.33 -3.85
N ILE A 41 12.88 -3.65 -4.01
CA ILE A 41 13.57 -4.34 -5.11
C ILE A 41 12.97 -3.93 -6.46
N ILE A 42 11.64 -4.00 -6.58
CA ILE A 42 10.96 -3.77 -7.86
C ILE A 42 11.07 -2.31 -8.30
N ARG A 43 10.91 -1.34 -7.39
CA ARG A 43 10.91 0.09 -7.77
C ARG A 43 12.32 0.65 -7.99
N ASN A 44 13.34 0.04 -7.38
CA ASN A 44 14.74 0.44 -7.59
C ASN A 44 15.39 -0.25 -8.80
N THR A 45 14.68 -1.17 -9.47
CA THR A 45 15.19 -1.90 -10.64
C THR A 45 14.41 -1.50 -11.90
N PRO A 46 15.05 -1.05 -12.98
CA PRO A 46 14.34 -0.71 -14.22
C PRO A 46 13.50 -1.88 -14.76
N LEU A 47 12.28 -1.63 -15.25
CA LEU A 47 11.39 -2.65 -15.81
C LEU A 47 12.10 -3.52 -16.86
N LEU A 48 12.92 -2.90 -17.71
CA LEU A 48 13.67 -3.62 -18.74
C LEU A 48 14.58 -4.70 -18.14
N VAL A 49 15.28 -4.40 -17.05
CA VAL A 49 16.14 -5.37 -16.35
C VAL A 49 15.32 -6.52 -15.78
N GLN A 50 14.13 -6.24 -15.25
CA GLN A 50 13.23 -7.26 -14.74
C GLN A 50 12.73 -8.18 -15.85
N LEU A 51 12.34 -7.63 -17.01
CA LEU A 51 11.96 -8.40 -18.19
C LEU A 51 13.12 -9.31 -18.66
N PHE A 52 14.34 -8.77 -18.75
CA PHE A 52 15.51 -9.56 -19.10
C PHE A 52 15.76 -10.70 -18.09
N PHE A 53 15.73 -10.40 -16.80
CA PHE A 53 15.94 -11.41 -15.77
C PHE A 53 14.87 -12.51 -15.82
N VAL A 54 13.59 -12.14 -15.88
CA VAL A 54 12.50 -13.11 -15.94
C VAL A 54 12.60 -13.97 -17.21
N TYR A 55 12.84 -13.36 -18.37
CA TYR A 55 12.84 -14.08 -19.64
C TYR A 55 14.10 -14.93 -19.86
N PHE A 56 15.30 -14.40 -19.58
CA PHE A 56 16.56 -15.09 -19.89
C PHE A 56 17.09 -15.95 -18.76
N VAL A 57 16.76 -15.63 -17.50
CA VAL A 57 17.25 -16.38 -16.34
C VAL A 57 16.17 -17.30 -15.80
N MET A 58 15.01 -16.75 -15.42
CA MET A 58 14.01 -17.53 -14.69
C MET A 58 13.18 -18.46 -15.58
N ALA A 59 12.76 -17.99 -16.75
CA ALA A 59 11.89 -18.76 -17.65
C ALA A 59 12.51 -20.08 -18.14
N PRO A 60 13.80 -20.15 -18.54
CA PRO A 60 14.42 -21.42 -18.95
C PRO A 60 14.55 -22.42 -17.80
N ILE A 61 14.81 -21.92 -16.57
CA ILE A 61 14.92 -22.77 -15.38
C ILE A 61 13.56 -23.41 -15.03
N LEU A 62 12.48 -22.63 -15.18
CA LEU A 62 11.12 -23.05 -14.82
C LEU A 62 10.32 -23.63 -16.00
N GLY A 63 10.88 -23.66 -17.22
CA GLY A 63 10.18 -24.09 -18.43
C GLY A 63 9.02 -23.18 -18.86
N ILE A 64 9.08 -21.89 -18.52
CA ILE A 64 8.02 -20.92 -18.80
C ILE A 64 8.19 -20.37 -20.23
N GLN A 65 7.10 -20.29 -20.99
CA GLN A 65 7.12 -19.74 -22.34
C GLN A 65 7.28 -18.21 -22.35
N ALA A 66 7.59 -17.64 -23.52
CA ALA A 66 7.83 -16.21 -23.69
C ALA A 66 6.69 -15.31 -23.18
N PHE A 67 5.45 -15.61 -23.58
CA PHE A 67 4.28 -14.83 -23.20
C PHE A 67 4.03 -14.79 -21.68
N PRO A 68 3.91 -15.93 -20.97
CA PRO A 68 3.71 -15.91 -19.52
C PRO A 68 4.91 -15.29 -18.76
N SER A 69 6.12 -15.34 -19.31
CA SER A 69 7.29 -14.65 -18.74
C SER A 69 7.14 -13.13 -18.79
N ALA A 70 6.71 -12.58 -19.92
CA ALA A 70 6.42 -11.16 -20.05
C ALA A 70 5.27 -10.74 -19.12
N VAL A 71 4.19 -11.52 -19.08
CA VAL A 71 3.05 -11.30 -18.17
C VAL A 71 3.51 -11.28 -16.72
N LEU A 72 4.37 -12.22 -16.31
CA LEU A 72 4.88 -12.28 -14.95
C LEU A 72 5.73 -11.04 -14.61
N ALA A 73 6.67 -10.67 -15.46
CA ALA A 73 7.53 -9.50 -15.24
C ALA A 73 6.71 -8.21 -15.13
N LEU A 74 5.74 -8.01 -16.03
CA LEU A 74 4.86 -6.84 -16.01
C LEU A 74 3.97 -6.83 -14.76
N ASN A 75 3.37 -7.97 -14.37
CA ASN A 75 2.57 -8.04 -13.15
C ASN A 75 3.38 -7.78 -11.88
N LEU A 76 4.63 -8.26 -11.82
CA LEU A 76 5.51 -7.99 -10.68
C LEU A 76 5.84 -6.50 -10.59
N PHE A 77 6.06 -5.85 -11.73
CA PHE A 77 6.31 -4.41 -11.78
C PHE A 77 5.08 -3.60 -11.40
N GLU A 78 3.99 -3.74 -12.16
CA GLU A 78 2.73 -3.00 -11.97
C GLU A 78 2.10 -3.29 -10.61
N GLY A 79 2.21 -4.53 -10.12
CA GLY A 79 1.72 -4.91 -8.79
C GLY A 79 2.36 -4.11 -7.65
N ALA A 80 3.62 -3.69 -7.80
CA ALA A 80 4.31 -2.88 -6.80
C ALA A 80 3.75 -1.45 -6.78
N TYR A 81 3.54 -0.85 -7.95
CA TYR A 81 2.93 0.48 -8.06
C TYR A 81 1.46 0.47 -7.60
N ALA A 82 0.69 -0.55 -7.98
CA ALA A 82 -0.67 -0.73 -7.51
C ALA A 82 -0.70 -0.81 -5.97
N LEU A 83 0.19 -1.61 -5.35
CA LEU A 83 0.27 -1.73 -3.89
C LEU A 83 0.49 -0.37 -3.21
N GLU A 84 1.35 0.49 -3.77
CA GLU A 84 1.58 1.83 -3.23
C GLU A 84 0.38 2.75 -3.36
N ILE A 85 -0.34 2.68 -4.49
CA ILE A 85 -1.57 3.43 -4.71
C ILE A 85 -2.62 2.99 -3.69
N PHE A 86 -2.83 1.69 -3.52
CA PHE A 86 -3.75 1.15 -2.51
C PHE A 86 -3.34 1.57 -1.10
N HIS A 87 -2.05 1.44 -0.75
CA HIS A 87 -1.53 1.83 0.56
C HIS A 87 -1.76 3.32 0.83
N SER A 88 -1.43 4.18 -0.13
CA SER A 88 -1.63 5.64 -0.03
C SER A 88 -3.12 5.99 0.07
N GLY A 89 -3.96 5.29 -0.69
CA GLY A 89 -5.42 5.39 -0.62
C GLY A 89 -5.95 5.07 0.77
N ILE A 90 -5.50 3.98 1.40
CA ILE A 90 -5.91 3.57 2.75
C ILE A 90 -5.42 4.56 3.81
N VAL A 91 -4.15 4.97 3.73
CA VAL A 91 -3.54 5.90 4.69
C VAL A 91 -4.16 7.30 4.61
N SER A 92 -4.75 7.68 3.48
CA SER A 92 -5.44 8.97 3.33
C SER A 92 -6.74 9.09 4.17
N VAL A 93 -7.29 7.98 4.68
CA VAL A 93 -8.49 7.99 5.52
C VAL A 93 -8.19 8.71 6.85
N PRO A 94 -8.94 9.77 7.21
CA PRO A 94 -8.73 10.47 8.48
C PRO A 94 -8.88 9.55 9.70
N ARG A 95 -8.00 9.73 10.68
CA ARG A 95 -7.99 8.94 11.93
C ARG A 95 -9.34 8.90 12.64
N CYS A 96 -10.05 10.03 12.69
CA CYS A 96 -11.36 10.12 13.35
C CYS A 96 -12.41 9.17 12.74
N GLN A 97 -12.32 8.82 11.47
CA GLN A 97 -13.25 7.84 10.88
C GLN A 97 -13.05 6.44 11.47
N TRP A 98 -11.80 6.05 11.74
CA TRP A 98 -11.47 4.78 12.39
C TRP A 98 -11.86 4.74 13.87
N GLU A 99 -11.78 5.89 14.55
CA GLU A 99 -12.19 6.04 15.96
C GLU A 99 -13.71 6.09 16.09
N ALA A 100 -14.40 6.80 15.21
CA ALA A 100 -15.86 6.83 15.12
C ALA A 100 -16.43 5.44 14.82
N ALA A 101 -15.86 4.71 13.85
CA ALA A 101 -16.29 3.35 13.54
C ALA A 101 -16.17 2.40 14.74
N ARG A 102 -15.09 2.50 15.52
CA ARG A 102 -14.91 1.73 16.76
C ARG A 102 -15.91 2.14 17.85
N SER A 103 -16.18 3.44 17.98
CA SER A 103 -17.16 3.97 18.94
C SER A 103 -18.59 3.51 18.62
N LEU A 104 -18.89 3.29 17.35
CA LEU A 104 -20.15 2.72 16.86
C LEU A 104 -20.20 1.18 16.92
N GLY A 105 -19.15 0.52 17.42
CA GLY A 105 -19.08 -0.93 17.52
C GLY A 105 -18.96 -1.66 16.17
N LEU A 106 -18.54 -0.98 15.10
CA LEU A 106 -18.37 -1.60 13.79
C LEU A 106 -17.17 -2.56 13.79
N SER A 107 -17.38 -3.75 13.23
CA SER A 107 -16.31 -4.71 12.97
C SER A 107 -15.37 -4.21 11.86
N THR A 108 -14.12 -4.68 11.87
CA THR A 108 -13.13 -4.37 10.82
C THR A 108 -13.68 -4.62 9.41
N TRP A 109 -14.40 -5.73 9.22
CA TRP A 109 -15.03 -6.06 7.93
C TRP A 109 -16.05 -5.01 7.49
N GLN A 110 -16.88 -4.49 8.40
CA GLN A 110 -17.85 -3.43 8.10
C GLN A 110 -17.16 -2.12 7.72
N VAL A 111 -16.02 -1.81 8.34
CA VAL A 111 -15.24 -0.60 8.02
C VAL A 111 -14.62 -0.69 6.62
N TYR A 112 -14.11 -1.87 6.23
CA TYR A 112 -13.52 -2.07 4.90
C TYR A 112 -14.54 -2.37 3.78
N ARG A 113 -15.79 -2.70 4.11
CA ARG A 113 -16.82 -3.10 3.13
C ARG A 113 -17.13 -2.01 2.10
N PHE A 114 -17.10 -0.75 2.51
CA PHE A 114 -17.33 0.40 1.62
C PHE A 114 -16.05 1.24 1.54
N PRO A 115 -15.18 1.00 0.56
CA PRO A 115 -13.92 1.70 0.48
C PRO A 115 -14.18 3.10 -0.06
N GLN A 116 -14.41 4.05 0.85
CA GLN A 116 -14.44 5.49 0.55
C GLN A 116 -13.18 5.93 -0.21
N THR A 117 -12.10 5.15 -0.04
CA THR A 117 -10.78 5.30 -0.64
C THR A 117 -10.77 5.09 -2.15
N LEU A 118 -11.77 4.40 -2.73
CA LEU A 118 -11.81 4.07 -4.16
C LEU A 118 -11.68 5.30 -5.05
N ARG A 119 -12.35 6.41 -4.70
CA ARG A 119 -12.27 7.66 -5.49
C ARG A 119 -10.86 8.25 -5.57
N TRP A 120 -9.98 7.88 -4.64
CA TRP A 120 -8.58 8.32 -4.60
C TRP A 120 -7.66 7.30 -5.27
N ILE A 121 -8.01 6.01 -5.19
CA ILE A 121 -7.25 4.89 -5.74
C ILE A 121 -7.45 4.75 -7.26
N LEU A 122 -8.68 4.97 -7.76
CA LEU A 122 -9.02 4.70 -9.16
C LEU A 122 -8.29 5.63 -10.17
N PRO A 123 -8.23 6.95 -9.98
CA PRO A 123 -7.57 7.83 -10.98
C PRO A 123 -6.11 7.47 -11.29
N PRO A 124 -5.22 7.21 -10.31
CA PRO A 124 -3.83 6.83 -10.59
C PRO A 124 -3.66 5.38 -11.10
N LEU A 125 -4.68 4.53 -11.05
CA LEU A 125 -4.62 3.17 -11.63
C LEU A 125 -4.93 3.13 -13.13
N THR A 126 -5.61 4.16 -13.64
CA THR A 126 -5.99 4.25 -15.06
C THR A 126 -5.04 5.11 -15.89
N GLY A 127 -4.02 5.68 -15.24
CA GLY A 127 -3.03 6.58 -15.86
C GLY A 127 -1.88 5.84 -16.53
#